data_AF-A0A8I2BCI0-F1
#
_entry.id   AF-A0A8I2BCI0-F1
#
_cell.length_a   1.000
_cell.length_b   1.000
_cell.length_c   1.000
_cell.angle_alpha   90.00
_cell.angle_beta   90.00
_cell.angle_gamma   90.00
#
_symmetry.space_group_name_H-M   'P 1'
#
loop_
_entity.id
_entity.type
_entity.pdbx_description
1 polymer ?
#
loop_
_entity_poly.entity_id
_entity_poly.type
_entity_poly.pdbx_seq_one_letter_code
_entity_poly.pdbx_strand_id
1 'polypeptide(L)'
;MITRQTTKEILAASIMELAKRKSVDKITVKEIAGNCNLTSPTFYHHFQDKYQLLAWIYNRKLEALFTSASGIVSWHQMLMAVCSPLQDNRAFYSNVLKNTAGQTSFRYRTNDYAIALLVKCLQECNGGKKLPADILFFLRFYMRACSETINDWFLEGEKISLEELTALLDAAMPEPLEPYLKPQPGLAAGNLQNGF
;
A
#
# COMPACT_ATOMS: atom_id res chain seq x y z
N MET A 1 25.82 8.80 -6.92
CA MET A 1 25.77 8.94 -5.44
C MET A 1 25.57 7.55 -4.86
N ILE A 2 26.40 7.12 -3.90
CA ILE A 2 26.15 5.90 -3.13
C ILE A 2 25.14 6.28 -2.05
N THR A 3 23.87 5.96 -2.25
CA THR A 3 22.83 6.22 -1.25
C THR A 3 22.98 5.21 -0.11
N ARG A 4 23.25 5.69 1.11
CA ARG A 4 23.35 4.84 2.30
C ARG A 4 21.95 4.31 2.65
N GLN A 5 21.80 2.99 2.69
CA GLN A 5 20.55 2.35 3.11
C GLN A 5 20.24 2.69 4.57
N THR A 6 18.98 3.01 4.84
CA THR A 6 18.46 3.19 6.20
C THR A 6 18.28 1.84 6.90
N THR A 7 18.22 1.82 8.23
CA THR A 7 17.94 0.58 8.99
C THR A 7 16.61 -0.07 8.57
N LYS A 8 15.57 0.74 8.28
CA LYS A 8 14.28 0.23 7.77
C LYS A 8 14.44 -0.51 6.43
N GLU A 9 15.27 0.02 5.52
CA GLU A 9 15.58 -0.62 4.23
C GLU A 9 16.37 -1.92 4.39
N ILE A 10 17.33 -1.95 5.30
CA ILE A 10 18.11 -3.16 5.62
C ILE A 10 17.19 -4.26 6.17
N LEU A 11 16.29 -3.92 7.10
CA LEU A 11 15.30 -4.85 7.64
C LEU A 11 14.31 -5.35 6.58
N ALA A 12 13.90 -4.48 5.65
CA ALA A 12 13.05 -4.84 4.52
C ALA A 12 13.73 -5.83 3.57
N ALA A 13 14.99 -5.57 3.19
CA ALA A 13 15.76 -6.50 2.37
C ALA A 13 15.91 -7.86 3.06
N SER A 14 16.11 -7.87 4.39
CA SER A 14 16.22 -9.08 5.18
C SER A 14 14.96 -9.95 5.16
N ILE A 15 13.78 -9.38 5.43
CA ILE A 15 12.53 -10.16 5.40
C ILE A 15 12.19 -10.63 3.98
N MET A 16 12.48 -9.82 2.95
CA MET A 16 12.25 -10.20 1.55
C MET A 16 13.13 -11.39 1.13
N GLU A 17 14.39 -11.44 1.58
CA GLU A 17 15.27 -12.58 1.33
C GLU A 17 14.81 -13.84 2.05
N LEU A 18 14.43 -13.72 3.34
CA LEU A 18 13.91 -14.85 4.12
C LEU A 18 12.59 -15.40 3.52
N ALA A 19 11.74 -14.52 3.00
CA ALA A 19 10.46 -14.85 2.38
C ALA A 19 10.59 -15.62 1.05
N LYS A 20 11.79 -15.66 0.44
CA LYS A 20 12.06 -16.53 -0.71
C LYS A 20 12.18 -18.00 -0.31
N ARG A 21 12.48 -18.28 0.95
CA ARG A 21 12.83 -19.63 1.44
C ARG A 21 11.75 -20.24 2.34
N LYS A 22 10.89 -19.42 2.94
CA LYS A 22 9.81 -19.87 3.81
C LYS A 22 8.64 -18.89 3.87
N SER A 23 7.50 -19.37 4.36
CA SER A 23 6.30 -18.56 4.50
C SER A 23 6.48 -17.45 5.54
N VAL A 24 5.91 -16.27 5.28
CA VAL A 24 6.15 -15.07 6.13
C VAL A 24 5.63 -15.22 7.55
N ASP A 25 4.60 -16.04 7.78
CA ASP A 25 4.08 -16.36 9.11
C ASP A 25 5.10 -17.12 9.97
N LYS A 26 6.03 -17.87 9.35
CA LYS A 26 7.11 -18.60 10.01
C LYS A 26 8.43 -17.82 10.14
N ILE A 27 8.50 -16.61 9.59
CA ILE A 27 9.66 -15.73 9.80
C ILE A 27 9.53 -15.04 11.16
N THR A 28 10.54 -15.13 12.01
CA THR A 28 10.57 -14.44 13.31
C THR A 28 11.33 -13.11 13.24
N VAL A 29 11.04 -12.18 14.16
CA VAL A 29 11.79 -10.92 14.29
C VAL A 29 13.29 -11.17 14.53
N LYS A 30 13.63 -12.21 15.31
CA LYS A 30 15.02 -12.61 15.57
C LYS A 30 15.75 -12.98 14.28
N GLU A 31 15.10 -13.72 13.39
CA GLU A 31 15.69 -14.09 12.11
C GLU A 31 15.82 -12.89 11.18
N ILE A 32 14.84 -11.99 11.13
CA ILE A 32 14.90 -10.78 10.31
C ILE A 32 16.10 -9.91 10.76
N ALA A 33 16.22 -9.64 12.06
CA ALA A 33 17.30 -8.82 12.58
C ALA A 33 18.66 -9.53 12.42
N GLY A 34 18.74 -10.82 12.75
CA GLY A 34 19.98 -11.60 12.68
C GLY A 34 20.52 -11.74 11.25
N ASN A 35 19.64 -11.91 10.26
CA ASN A 35 20.02 -12.05 8.84
C ASN A 35 20.69 -10.78 8.26
N CYS A 36 20.60 -9.63 8.95
CA CYS A 36 21.29 -8.40 8.60
C CYS A 36 22.23 -7.88 9.71
N ASN A 37 22.70 -8.77 10.60
CA ASN A 37 23.61 -8.44 11.71
C ASN A 37 23.08 -7.37 12.68
N LEU A 38 21.76 -7.27 12.83
CA LEU A 38 21.08 -6.42 13.80
C LEU A 38 20.50 -7.25 14.93
N THR A 39 20.00 -6.57 15.97
CA THR A 39 19.36 -7.21 17.12
C THR A 39 17.84 -7.03 17.07
N SER A 40 17.08 -7.92 17.72
CA SER A 40 15.62 -7.75 17.84
C SER A 40 15.23 -6.40 18.48
N PRO A 41 15.92 -5.88 19.53
CA PRO A 41 15.69 -4.51 20.00
C PRO A 41 15.84 -3.44 18.91
N THR A 42 16.84 -3.56 18.03
CA THR A 42 17.00 -2.65 16.89
C THR A 42 15.83 -2.74 15.91
N PHE A 43 15.29 -3.94 15.68
CA PHE A 43 14.06 -4.10 14.91
C PHE A 43 12.90 -3.35 15.57
N TYR A 44 12.67 -3.57 16.87
CA TYR A 44 11.54 -2.99 17.60
C TYR A 44 11.61 -1.46 17.75
N HIS A 45 12.80 -0.88 17.61
CA HIS A 45 12.95 0.57 17.50
C HIS A 45 12.27 1.14 16.24
N HIS A 46 12.14 0.34 15.17
CA HIS A 46 11.57 0.77 13.91
C HIS A 46 10.18 0.20 13.62
N PHE A 47 9.91 -1.03 14.06
CA PHE A 47 8.67 -1.74 13.77
C PHE A 47 8.16 -2.51 14.99
N GLN A 48 6.88 -2.37 15.30
CA GLN A 48 6.20 -3.09 16.37
C GLN A 48 6.17 -4.61 16.12
N ASP A 49 6.02 -5.02 14.87
CA ASP A 49 6.02 -6.42 14.45
C ASP A 49 6.42 -6.54 12.97
N LYS A 50 6.55 -7.78 12.49
CA LYS A 50 6.87 -8.07 11.09
C LYS A 50 5.78 -7.65 10.11
N TYR A 51 4.51 -7.58 10.53
CA TYR A 51 3.41 -7.20 9.64
C TYR A 51 3.42 -5.69 9.38
N GLN A 52 3.82 -4.89 10.36
CA GLN A 52 4.09 -3.47 10.16
C GLN A 52 5.26 -3.26 9.19
N LEU A 53 6.33 -4.04 9.29
CA LEU A 53 7.42 -4.02 8.31
C LEU A 53 6.93 -4.38 6.91
N LEU A 54 6.15 -5.46 6.76
CA LEU A 54 5.57 -5.86 5.47
C LEU A 54 4.69 -4.74 4.87
N ALA A 55 3.82 -4.14 5.68
CA ALA A 55 2.98 -3.03 5.24
C ALA A 55 3.83 -1.83 4.80
N TRP A 56 4.89 -1.51 5.56
CA TRP A 56 5.82 -0.42 5.23
C TRP A 56 6.52 -0.63 3.88
N ILE A 57 6.91 -1.88 3.55
CA ILE A 57 7.54 -2.20 2.24
C ILE A 57 6.62 -1.82 1.09
N TYR A 58 5.33 -2.16 1.17
CA TYR A 58 4.36 -1.84 0.13
C TYR A 58 3.96 -0.37 0.15
N ASN A 59 3.73 0.20 1.33
CA ASN A 59 3.30 1.59 1.51
C ASN A 59 4.30 2.60 0.95
N ARG A 60 5.60 2.32 1.00
CA ARG A 60 6.60 3.17 0.34
C ARG A 60 6.42 3.27 -1.17
N LYS A 61 5.98 2.18 -1.82
CA LYS A 61 5.65 2.21 -3.24
C LYS A 61 4.38 3.04 -3.45
N LEU A 62 3.37 2.92 -2.59
CA LEU A 62 2.18 3.77 -2.64
C LEU A 62 2.53 5.26 -2.51
N GLU A 63 3.29 5.65 -1.49
CA GLU A 63 3.73 7.04 -1.29
C GLU A 63 4.46 7.59 -2.50
N ALA A 64 5.36 6.80 -3.10
CA ALA A 64 6.05 7.20 -4.32
C ALA A 64 5.06 7.42 -5.47
N LEU A 65 4.01 6.61 -5.63
CA LEU A 65 2.97 6.82 -6.64
C LEU A 65 2.20 8.11 -6.38
N PHE A 66 1.78 8.36 -5.14
CA PHE A 66 1.07 9.59 -4.76
C PHE A 66 1.95 10.85 -4.81
N THR A 67 3.28 10.74 -4.69
CA THR A 67 4.21 11.87 -4.78
C THR A 67 4.67 12.13 -6.22
N SER A 68 4.82 11.07 -7.02
CA SER A 68 5.36 11.16 -8.38
C SER A 68 4.32 11.46 -9.45
N ALA A 69 3.03 11.30 -9.15
CA ALA A 69 1.94 11.66 -10.04
C ALA A 69 1.85 13.19 -10.22
N SER A 70 2.75 13.73 -11.04
CA SER A 70 2.72 15.13 -11.46
C SER A 70 1.73 15.25 -12.62
N GLY A 71 0.53 15.81 -12.34
CA GLY A 71 -0.50 16.07 -13.35
C GLY A 71 -1.86 15.43 -13.09
N ILE A 72 -2.69 15.33 -14.13
CA ILE A 72 -4.02 14.67 -14.10
C ILE A 72 -3.81 13.17 -14.37
N VAL A 73 -3.69 12.38 -13.30
CA VAL A 73 -3.74 10.91 -13.39
C VAL A 73 -5.19 10.50 -13.16
N SER A 74 -5.76 9.71 -14.07
CA SER A 74 -7.12 9.20 -13.86
C SER A 74 -7.15 8.20 -12.70
N TRP A 75 -8.30 8.06 -12.04
CA TRP A 75 -8.44 7.08 -10.97
C TRP A 75 -8.13 5.65 -11.44
N HIS A 76 -8.54 5.31 -12.66
CA HIS A 76 -8.16 4.07 -13.33
C HIS A 76 -6.63 3.87 -13.40
N GLN A 77 -5.88 4.88 -13.84
CA GLN A 77 -4.41 4.83 -13.88
C GLN A 77 -3.80 4.70 -12.48
N MET A 78 -4.41 5.31 -11.46
CA MET A 78 -3.98 5.14 -10.07
C MET A 78 -4.16 3.69 -9.61
N LEU A 79 -5.31 3.07 -9.89
CA LEU A 79 -5.57 1.67 -9.57
C LEU A 79 -4.57 0.73 -10.26
N MET A 80 -4.27 0.98 -11.54
CA MET A 80 -3.22 0.27 -12.29
C MET A 80 -1.86 0.36 -11.58
N ALA A 81 -1.46 1.58 -11.20
CA ALA A 81 -0.18 1.84 -10.56
C ALA A 81 -0.06 1.16 -9.19
N VAL A 82 -1.14 1.12 -8.40
CA VAL A 82 -1.20 0.42 -7.12
C VAL A 82 -1.01 -1.09 -7.27
N CYS A 83 -1.43 -1.67 -8.39
CA CYS A 83 -1.29 -3.10 -8.66
C CYS A 83 0.10 -3.50 -9.18
N SER A 84 0.81 -2.61 -9.89
CA SER A 84 2.14 -2.88 -10.45
C SER A 84 3.14 -3.50 -9.44
N PRO A 85 3.28 -3.01 -8.20
CA PRO A 85 4.13 -3.62 -7.19
C PRO A 85 3.88 -5.11 -6.94
N LEU A 86 2.61 -5.54 -7.01
CA LEU A 86 2.23 -6.94 -6.79
C LEU A 86 2.78 -7.83 -7.90
N GLN A 87 2.80 -7.31 -9.14
CA GLN A 87 3.31 -8.01 -10.31
C GLN A 87 4.84 -8.05 -10.32
N ASP A 88 5.52 -6.95 -9.97
CA ASP A 88 7.00 -6.85 -9.92
C ASP A 88 7.64 -7.92 -9.03
N ASN A 89 6.97 -8.31 -7.95
CA ASN A 89 7.47 -9.29 -6.99
C ASN A 89 6.40 -10.29 -6.58
N ARG A 90 5.84 -10.98 -7.58
CA ARG A 90 4.71 -11.89 -7.42
C ARG A 90 4.89 -12.91 -6.30
N ALA A 91 6.06 -13.57 -6.26
CA ALA A 91 6.32 -14.64 -5.28
C ALA A 91 6.27 -14.11 -3.84
N PHE A 92 6.88 -12.95 -3.59
CA PHE A 92 6.87 -12.31 -2.28
C PHE A 92 5.46 -11.90 -1.88
N TYR A 93 4.73 -11.16 -2.72
CA TYR A 93 3.38 -10.70 -2.37
C TYR A 93 2.37 -11.85 -2.28
N SER A 94 2.53 -12.90 -3.08
CA SER A 94 1.73 -14.13 -2.92
C SER A 94 1.97 -14.78 -1.57
N ASN A 95 3.24 -14.89 -1.14
CA ASN A 95 3.58 -15.40 0.18
C ASN A 95 2.97 -14.52 1.30
N VAL A 96 3.10 -13.20 1.18
CA VAL A 96 2.54 -12.24 2.15
C VAL A 96 1.01 -12.35 2.23
N LEU A 97 0.31 -12.30 1.09
CA LEU A 97 -1.15 -12.29 1.05
C LEU A 97 -1.80 -13.62 1.44
N LYS A 98 -1.12 -14.76 1.21
CA LYS A 98 -1.60 -16.10 1.61
C LYS A 98 -1.31 -16.43 3.07
N ASN A 99 -0.23 -15.90 3.63
CA ASN A 99 0.26 -16.26 4.97
C ASN A 99 0.11 -15.11 5.98
N THR A 100 -0.78 -14.14 5.71
CA THR A 100 -1.19 -13.13 6.69
C THR A 100 -2.72 -13.03 6.72
N ALA A 101 -3.31 -12.98 7.92
CA ALA A 101 -4.76 -12.96 8.10
C ALA A 101 -5.16 -12.14 9.34
N GLY A 102 -6.43 -11.73 9.41
CA GLY A 102 -6.99 -10.99 10.54
C GLY A 102 -6.71 -9.49 10.52
N GLN A 103 -7.15 -8.79 11.57
CA GLN A 103 -7.13 -7.32 11.64
C GLN A 103 -5.73 -6.71 11.80
N THR A 104 -4.74 -7.49 12.21
CA THR A 104 -3.33 -7.06 12.29
C THR A 104 -2.52 -7.44 11.05
N SER A 105 -3.18 -7.99 10.03
CA SER A 105 -2.55 -8.45 8.80
C SER A 105 -1.97 -7.31 7.96
N PHE A 106 -1.09 -7.69 7.04
CA PHE A 106 -0.59 -6.84 5.98
C PHE A 106 -1.75 -6.16 5.21
N ARG A 107 -2.79 -6.91 4.83
CA ARG A 107 -3.94 -6.40 4.06
C ARG A 107 -4.60 -5.21 4.76
N TYR A 108 -4.98 -5.38 6.03
CA TYR A 108 -5.71 -4.35 6.77
C TYR A 108 -4.83 -3.12 7.05
N ARG A 109 -3.56 -3.32 7.46
CA ARG A 109 -2.61 -2.22 7.72
C ARG A 109 -2.30 -1.41 6.47
N THR A 110 -2.11 -2.07 5.33
CA THR A 110 -1.86 -1.40 4.05
C THR A 110 -3.08 -0.64 3.56
N ASN A 111 -4.28 -1.21 3.67
CA ASN A 111 -5.50 -0.52 3.26
C ASN A 111 -5.83 0.69 4.15
N ASP A 112 -5.70 0.55 5.47
CA ASP A 112 -5.87 1.67 6.41
C ASP A 112 -4.88 2.81 6.11
N TYR A 113 -3.63 2.46 5.78
CA TYR A 113 -2.62 3.43 5.36
C TYR A 113 -2.99 4.12 4.05
N ALA A 114 -3.40 3.37 3.03
CA ALA A 114 -3.82 3.91 1.74
C ALA A 114 -5.03 4.86 1.88
N ILE A 115 -6.01 4.50 2.71
CA ILE A 115 -7.15 5.36 3.04
C ILE A 115 -6.66 6.64 3.72
N ALA A 116 -5.80 6.54 4.73
CA ALA A 116 -5.29 7.71 5.45
C ALA A 116 -4.50 8.65 4.52
N LEU A 117 -3.68 8.09 3.64
CA LEU A 117 -2.92 8.82 2.63
C LEU A 117 -3.84 9.55 1.67
N LEU A 118 -4.84 8.86 1.10
CA LEU A 118 -5.79 9.46 0.17
C LEU A 118 -6.66 10.55 0.82
N VAL A 119 -7.11 10.34 2.06
CA VAL A 119 -7.82 11.37 2.84
C VAL A 119 -6.95 12.61 3.02
N LYS A 120 -5.66 12.43 3.36
CA LYS A 120 -4.72 13.55 3.51
C LYS A 120 -4.58 14.31 2.19
N CYS A 121 -4.36 13.62 1.07
CA CYS A 121 -4.25 14.24 -0.26
C CYS A 121 -5.53 15.02 -0.63
N LEU A 122 -6.71 14.42 -0.45
CA LEU A 122 -7.98 15.08 -0.74
C LEU A 122 -8.24 16.32 0.13
N GLN A 123 -7.84 16.29 1.40
CA GLN A 123 -7.92 17.45 2.28
C GLN A 123 -6.98 18.56 1.83
N GLU A 124 -5.75 18.22 1.45
CA GLU A 124 -4.77 19.18 0.90
C GLU A 124 -5.29 19.84 -0.38
N CYS A 125 -5.89 19.07 -1.31
CA CYS A 125 -6.53 19.60 -2.51
C CYS A 125 -7.73 20.51 -2.20
N ASN A 126 -8.47 20.24 -1.12
CA ASN A 126 -9.63 21.02 -0.69
C ASN A 126 -9.28 22.17 0.29
N GLY A 127 -8.07 22.71 0.21
CA GLY A 127 -7.61 23.83 1.04
C GLY A 127 -7.53 23.50 2.54
N GLY A 128 -7.22 22.24 2.87
CA GLY A 128 -7.10 21.74 4.24
C GLY A 128 -8.43 21.43 4.93
N LYS A 129 -9.57 21.56 4.24
CA LYS A 129 -10.89 21.28 4.83
C LYS A 129 -11.10 19.78 5.02
N LYS A 130 -11.64 19.41 6.17
CA LYS A 130 -12.06 18.03 6.44
C LYS A 130 -13.13 17.60 5.44
N LEU A 131 -13.03 16.34 5.00
CA LEU A 131 -14.05 15.72 4.18
C LEU A 131 -15.34 15.50 5.00
N PRO A 132 -16.52 15.66 4.39
CA PRO A 132 -17.80 15.29 5.00
C PRO A 132 -17.83 13.81 5.46
N ALA A 133 -18.65 13.51 6.48
CA ALA A 133 -18.66 12.19 7.11
C ALA A 133 -19.18 11.07 6.20
N ASP A 134 -20.17 11.37 5.36
CA ASP A 134 -20.69 10.51 4.30
C ASP A 134 -19.62 10.22 3.25
N ILE A 135 -18.87 11.23 2.80
CA ILE A 135 -17.75 11.04 1.86
C ILE A 135 -16.67 10.15 2.46
N LEU A 136 -16.32 10.34 3.75
CA LEU A 136 -15.39 9.45 4.45
C LEU A 136 -15.92 8.02 4.55
N PHE A 137 -17.22 7.84 4.73
CA PHE A 137 -17.85 6.52 4.73
C PHE A 137 -17.72 5.85 3.35
N PHE A 138 -18.16 6.52 2.28
CA PHE A 138 -18.08 5.99 0.92
C PHE A 138 -16.64 5.69 0.52
N LEU A 139 -15.70 6.56 0.87
CA LEU A 139 -14.29 6.38 0.58
C LEU A 139 -13.73 5.13 1.25
N ARG A 140 -14.01 4.93 2.54
CA ARG A 140 -13.58 3.74 3.28
C ARG A 140 -14.21 2.47 2.72
N PHE A 141 -15.50 2.50 2.41
CA PHE A 141 -16.21 1.38 1.81
C PHE A 141 -15.58 0.99 0.47
N TYR A 142 -15.45 1.95 -0.44
CA TYR A 142 -14.90 1.74 -1.78
C TYR A 142 -13.45 1.27 -1.75
N MET A 143 -12.58 1.92 -0.97
CA MET A 143 -11.17 1.54 -0.84
C MET A 143 -10.99 0.14 -0.25
N ARG A 144 -11.84 -0.27 0.70
CA ARG A 144 -11.82 -1.65 1.24
C ARG A 144 -12.25 -2.65 0.18
N ALA A 145 -13.33 -2.37 -0.55
CA ALA A 145 -13.81 -3.22 -1.63
C ALA A 145 -12.73 -3.40 -2.71
N CYS A 146 -12.17 -2.30 -3.23
CA CYS A 146 -11.10 -2.34 -4.22
C CYS A 146 -9.91 -3.17 -3.74
N SER A 147 -9.46 -2.98 -2.50
CA SER A 147 -8.30 -3.70 -1.98
C SER A 147 -8.55 -5.21 -1.88
N GLU A 148 -9.72 -5.65 -1.40
CA GLU A 148 -10.01 -7.08 -1.34
C GLU A 148 -10.21 -7.67 -2.74
N THR A 149 -10.88 -6.95 -3.65
CA THR A 149 -11.02 -7.42 -5.04
C THR A 149 -9.67 -7.55 -5.74
N ILE A 150 -8.73 -6.63 -5.53
CA ILE A 150 -7.35 -6.74 -6.06
C ILE A 150 -6.62 -7.93 -5.43
N ASN A 151 -6.75 -8.12 -4.11
CA ASN A 151 -6.12 -9.25 -3.42
C ASN A 151 -6.63 -10.59 -3.96
N ASP A 152 -7.95 -10.73 -4.13
CA ASP A 152 -8.58 -11.95 -4.63
C ASP A 152 -8.20 -12.20 -6.09
N TRP A 153 -8.29 -11.19 -6.95
CA TRP A 153 -7.83 -11.28 -8.35
C TRP A 153 -6.38 -11.76 -8.45
N PHE A 154 -5.49 -11.19 -7.65
CA PHE A 154 -4.07 -11.55 -7.66
C PHE A 154 -3.84 -12.99 -7.16
N LEU A 155 -4.57 -13.42 -6.13
CA LEU A 155 -4.43 -14.76 -5.56
C LEU A 155 -5.10 -15.86 -6.39
N GLU A 156 -6.17 -15.54 -7.10
CA GLU A 156 -6.90 -16.46 -7.98
C GLU A 156 -6.28 -16.63 -9.37
N GLY A 157 -5.12 -15.99 -9.61
CA GLY A 157 -4.34 -16.16 -10.84
C GLY A 157 -4.72 -15.21 -11.96
N GLU A 158 -5.26 -14.03 -11.64
CA GLU A 158 -5.46 -12.91 -12.57
C GLU A 158 -6.32 -13.30 -13.79
N LYS A 159 -7.49 -13.90 -13.53
CA LYS A 159 -8.40 -14.46 -14.56
C LYS A 159 -8.85 -13.45 -15.63
N ILE A 160 -8.86 -12.16 -15.29
CA ILE A 160 -9.08 -11.03 -16.20
C ILE A 160 -7.82 -10.16 -16.22
N SER A 161 -7.64 -9.38 -17.29
CA SER A 161 -6.49 -8.47 -17.38
C SER A 161 -6.51 -7.39 -16.29
N LEU A 162 -5.34 -6.84 -15.96
CA LEU A 162 -5.26 -5.74 -14.99
C LEU A 162 -6.03 -4.50 -15.48
N GLU A 163 -5.96 -4.18 -16.78
CA GLU A 163 -6.79 -3.15 -17.41
C GLU A 163 -8.29 -3.39 -17.19
N GLU A 164 -8.76 -4.61 -17.41
CA GLU A 164 -10.17 -4.94 -17.26
C GLU A 164 -10.62 -4.85 -15.79
N LEU A 165 -9.83 -5.39 -14.87
CA LEU A 165 -10.09 -5.28 -13.44
C LEU A 165 -10.22 -3.82 -13.00
N THR A 166 -9.23 -3.00 -13.34
CA THR A 166 -9.17 -1.61 -12.88
C THR A 166 -10.23 -0.74 -13.56
N ALA A 167 -10.68 -1.09 -14.77
CA ALA A 167 -11.84 -0.46 -15.41
C ALA A 167 -13.14 -0.79 -14.67
N LEU A 168 -13.34 -2.06 -14.26
CA LEU A 168 -14.49 -2.47 -13.46
C LEU A 168 -14.49 -1.80 -12.09
N LEU A 169 -13.34 -1.71 -11.42
CA LEU A 169 -13.20 -1.01 -10.14
C LEU A 169 -13.50 0.49 -10.29
N ASP A 170 -13.03 1.14 -11.37
CA ASP A 170 -13.33 2.54 -11.64
C ASP A 170 -14.82 2.78 -11.94
N ALA A 171 -15.47 1.86 -12.65
CA ALA A 171 -16.90 1.90 -12.92
C ALA A 171 -17.75 1.62 -11.66
N ALA A 172 -17.23 0.87 -10.70
CA ALA A 172 -17.89 0.57 -9.42
C ALA A 172 -17.78 1.70 -8.39
N MET A 173 -17.17 2.85 -8.74
CA MET A 173 -17.03 3.99 -7.84
C MET A 173 -18.41 4.53 -7.42
N PRO A 174 -18.67 4.71 -6.12
CA PRO A 174 -19.88 5.38 -5.66
C PRO A 174 -19.96 6.81 -6.21
N GLU A 175 -21.12 7.19 -6.75
CA GLU A 175 -21.41 8.54 -7.31
C GLU A 175 -20.96 9.69 -6.38
N PRO A 176 -21.14 9.64 -5.04
CA PRO A 176 -20.66 10.71 -4.15
C PRO A 176 -19.15 10.93 -4.15
N LEU A 177 -18.35 9.93 -4.57
CA LEU A 177 -16.88 10.05 -4.65
C LEU A 177 -16.41 10.63 -5.98
N GLU A 178 -17.24 10.65 -7.02
CA GLU A 178 -16.82 11.11 -8.34
C GLU A 178 -16.25 12.54 -8.31
N PRO A 179 -16.86 13.54 -7.65
CA PRO A 179 -16.30 14.89 -7.59
C PRO A 179 -14.92 14.98 -6.90
N TYR A 180 -14.57 13.96 -6.11
CA TYR A 180 -13.31 13.90 -5.36
C TYR A 180 -12.23 13.11 -6.11
N LEU A 181 -12.60 12.06 -6.85
CA LEU A 181 -11.67 11.13 -7.49
C LEU A 181 -11.63 11.22 -9.02
N LYS A 182 -12.65 11.80 -9.67
CA LYS A 182 -12.75 11.96 -11.12
C LYS A 182 -12.95 13.44 -11.52
N PRO A 183 -12.22 13.92 -12.54
CA PRO A 183 -10.80 14.21 -12.52
C PRO A 183 -10.47 15.48 -11.70
N GLN A 184 -9.55 15.38 -10.74
CA GLN A 184 -8.94 16.56 -10.12
C GLN A 184 -7.48 16.70 -10.59
N PRO A 185 -7.08 17.86 -11.15
CA PRO A 185 -5.67 18.20 -11.27
C PRO A 185 -5.05 18.24 -9.88
N GLY A 186 -3.97 17.48 -9.64
CA GLY A 186 -3.16 17.64 -8.44
C GLY A 186 -3.50 16.74 -7.25
N LEU A 187 -4.21 15.62 -7.42
CA LEU A 187 -4.31 14.57 -6.38
C LEU A 187 -2.93 14.04 -5.91
N ALA A 188 -1.88 14.40 -6.65
CA ALA A 188 -0.50 14.06 -6.39
C ALA A 188 0.46 15.26 -6.34
N ALA A 189 -0.09 16.46 -6.05
CA ALA A 189 0.68 17.67 -5.73
C ALA A 189 0.73 17.97 -4.22
N GLY A 190 0.47 16.98 -3.37
CA GLY A 190 0.66 17.09 -1.92
C GLY A 190 2.12 16.90 -1.55
N ASN A 191 2.74 17.89 -0.90
CA ASN A 191 4.11 17.80 -0.37
C ASN A 191 4.17 16.72 0.74
N LEU A 192 4.35 15.45 0.37
CA LEU A 192 4.49 14.32 1.29
C LEU A 192 5.84 14.28 2.03
N GLN A 193 6.58 15.40 2.11
CA GLN A 193 7.89 15.45 2.77
C GLN A 193 7.84 15.46 4.30
N ASN A 194 6.68 15.54 4.94
CA ASN A 194 6.59 15.53 6.41
C ASN A 194 5.57 14.52 6.94
N GLY A 195 6.11 13.43 7.50
CA GLY A 195 5.53 12.66 8.61
C GLY A 195 4.80 11.36 8.25
N PHE A 196 5.53 10.24 8.27
CA PHE A 196 5.10 8.91 8.75
C PHE A 196 6.30 8.09 9.25
#